data_AF-A0ABD0RJW5-F1
#
_entry.id   AF-A0ABD0RJW5-F1
#
_cell.length_a   1.000
_cell.length_b   1.000
_cell.length_c   1.000
_cell.angle_alpha   90.00
_cell.angle_beta   90.00
_cell.angle_gamma   90.00
#
_symmetry.space_group_name_H-M   'P 1'
#
loop_
_entity.id
_entity.type
_entity.pdbx_description
1 polymer ?
#
loop_
_entity_poly.entity_id
_entity_poly.type
_entity_poly.pdbx_seq_one_letter_code
_entity_poly.pdbx_strand_id
1 'polypeptide(L)' 'KSKEAEIKRINKELANIRSKFKGDKALDGYSKKKYVCKLLFIFLLGHDIDFGHMEAVNLLSSNKYTEKQI' A
#
# COMPACT_ATOMS: atom_id res chain seq x y z
N LYS A 1 20.74 6.79 -11.67
CA LYS A 1 19.95 5.57 -11.33
C LYS A 1 19.14 5.19 -12.57
N SER A 2 19.12 3.92 -13.01
CA SER A 2 18.41 3.53 -14.23
C SER A 2 16.91 3.33 -13.96
N LYS A 3 16.06 3.58 -14.97
CA LYS A 3 14.62 3.31 -14.92
C LYS A 3 14.33 1.84 -14.58
N GLU A 4 15.16 0.91 -15.04
CA GLU A 4 15.03 -0.52 -14.74
C GLU A 4 15.19 -0.83 -13.25
N ALA A 5 16.15 -0.16 -12.57
CA ALA A 5 16.36 -0.36 -11.14
C ALA A 5 15.16 0.13 -10.32
N GLU A 6 14.51 1.20 -10.77
CA GLU A 6 13.28 1.73 -10.18
C GLU A 6 12.11 0.76 -10.34
N ILE A 7 11.84 0.29 -11.57
CA ILE A 7 10.78 -0.70 -11.85
C ILE A 7 11.01 -1.97 -11.02
N LYS A 8 12.25 -2.47 -10.95
CA LYS A 8 12.60 -3.63 -10.13
C LYS A 8 12.31 -3.40 -8.64
N ARG A 9 12.58 -2.18 -8.13
CA ARG A 9 12.30 -1.84 -6.73
C ARG A 9 10.80 -1.75 -6.46
N ILE A 10 10.04 -1.15 -7.37
CA ILE A 10 8.57 -1.04 -7.30
C ILE A 10 7.94 -2.42 -7.29
N ASN A 11 8.31 -3.30 -8.23
CA ASN A 11 7.79 -4.65 -8.31
C ASN A 11 8.07 -5.46 -7.03
N LYS A 12 9.27 -5.31 -6.45
CA LYS A 12 9.61 -5.93 -5.16
C LYS A 12 8.72 -5.43 -4.03
N GLU A 13 8.41 -4.13 -4.00
CA GLU A 13 7.56 -3.54 -2.98
C GLU A 13 6.08 -3.97 -3.17
N LEU A 14 5.58 -3.98 -4.41
CA LEU A 14 4.22 -4.44 -4.72
C LEU A 14 4.01 -5.91 -4.32
N ALA A 15 4.98 -6.78 -4.60
CA ALA A 15 4.94 -8.19 -4.18
C ALA A 15 4.91 -8.33 -2.64
N ASN A 16 5.74 -7.55 -1.94
CA ASN A 16 5.73 -7.52 -0.48
C ASN A 16 4.36 -7.06 0.06
N ILE A 17 3.82 -5.94 -0.42
CA ILE A 17 2.52 -5.42 0.05
C ILE A 17 1.40 -6.44 -0.22
N ARG A 18 1.37 -7.04 -1.42
CA ARG A 18 0.39 -8.05 -1.80
C ARG A 18 0.42 -9.26 -0.87
N SER A 19 1.62 -9.73 -0.50
CA SER A 19 1.77 -10.82 0.48
C SER A 19 1.26 -10.44 1.87
N LYS A 20 1.43 -9.18 2.28
CA LYS A 20 0.99 -8.69 3.59
C LYS A 20 -0.53 -8.50 3.66
N PHE A 21 -1.18 -8.13 2.55
CA PHE A 21 -2.63 -7.99 2.48
C PHE A 21 -3.34 -9.35 2.39
N LYS A 22 -2.73 -10.35 1.75
CA LYS A 22 -3.28 -11.71 1.63
C LYS A 22 -2.95 -12.64 2.79
N GLY A 23 -2.08 -12.24 3.72
CA GLY A 23 -1.64 -13.11 4.81
C GLY A 23 -2.73 -13.35 5.85
N ASP A 24 -2.70 -14.52 6.50
CA ASP A 24 -3.68 -14.91 7.54
C ASP A 24 -3.66 -13.99 8.78
N LYS A 25 -2.55 -13.27 8.98
CA LYS A 25 -2.43 -12.31 10.07
C LYS A 25 -2.98 -10.96 9.65
N ALA A 26 -4.05 -10.54 10.33
CA ALA A 26 -4.59 -9.20 10.19
C ALA A 26 -3.51 -8.14 10.47
N LEU A 27 -3.36 -7.19 9.55
CA LEU A 27 -2.47 -6.05 9.73
C LEU A 27 -3.07 -5.06 10.72
N ASP A 28 -2.22 -4.50 11.57
CA ASP A 28 -2.59 -3.38 12.42
C ASP A 28 -2.82 -2.10 11.59
N GLY A 29 -3.55 -1.15 12.16
CA GLY A 29 -3.93 0.09 11.47
C GLY A 29 -2.73 0.87 10.94
N TYR A 30 -1.62 0.91 11.70
CA TYR A 30 -0.39 1.58 11.28
C TYR A 30 0.25 0.90 10.06
N SER A 31 0.41 -0.43 10.05
CA SER A 31 0.97 -1.12 8.89
C SER A 31 0.09 -1.01 7.66
N LYS A 32 -1.23 -1.13 7.84
CA LYS A 32 -2.20 -0.98 6.75
C LYS A 32 -2.09 0.41 6.12
N LYS A 33 -2.12 1.46 6.93
CA LYS A 33 -1.88 2.85 6.52
C LYS A 33 -0.56 3.02 5.76
N LYS A 34 0.54 2.53 6.33
CA LYS A 34 1.87 2.60 5.71
C LYS A 34 1.88 1.98 4.31
N TYR A 35 1.23 0.84 4.12
CA TYR A 35 1.19 0.17 2.83
C TYR A 35 0.25 0.85 1.83
N VAL A 36 -0.91 1.35 2.26
CA VAL A 36 -1.79 2.15 1.40
C VAL A 36 -1.08 3.43 0.92
N CYS A 37 -0.37 4.14 1.81
CA CYS A 37 0.43 5.31 1.40
C CYS A 37 1.53 4.96 0.39
N LYS A 38 2.16 3.78 0.50
CA LYS A 38 3.15 3.34 -0.50
C LYS A 38 2.52 3.08 -1.86
N LEU A 39 1.33 2.47 -1.90
CA LEU A 39 0.60 2.27 -3.15
C LEU A 39 0.21 3.60 -3.79
N LEU A 40 -0.28 4.56 -2.99
CA LEU A 40 -0.57 5.92 -3.45
C LEU A 40 0.68 6.59 -4.03
N PHE A 41 1.82 6.48 -3.35
CA PHE A 41 3.09 7.02 -3.87
C PHE A 41 3.49 6.41 -5.21
N ILE A 42 3.36 5.09 -5.37
CA ILE A 42 3.65 4.40 -6.64
C ILE A 42 2.68 4.86 -7.74
N PHE A 43 1.40 5.04 -7.41
CA PHE A 43 0.41 5.59 -8.34
C PHE A 43 0.76 7.02 -8.80
N LEU A 44 1.18 7.89 -7.87
CA LEU A 44 1.61 9.25 -8.17
C LEU A 44 2.89 9.31 -9.03
N LEU A 45 3.71 8.26 -9.02
CA LEU A 45 4.85 8.11 -9.94
C LEU A 45 4.41 7.69 -11.37
N GLY A 46 3.13 7.41 -11.59
CA GLY A 46 2.57 7.03 -12.89
C GLY A 46 2.50 5.53 -13.14
N HIS A 47 2.59 4.71 -12.08
CA HIS A 47 2.42 3.26 -12.19
C HIS A 47 1.01 2.84 -11.78
N ASP A 48 0.38 1.98 -12.58
CA ASP A 48 -0.95 1.47 -12.27
C ASP A 48 -0.95 0.54 -11.06
N ILE A 49 -2.01 0.65 -10.25
CA ILE A 49 -2.25 -0.16 -9.05
C ILE A 49 -3.61 -0.86 -9.17
N ASP A 50 -3.62 -2.18 -9.07
CA ASP A 50 -4.80 -3.05 -9.22
C ASP A 50 -5.34 -3.61 -7.88
N PHE A 51 -4.76 -3.23 -6.75
CA PHE A 51 -5.10 -3.77 -5.41
C PHE A 51 -4.90 -2.74 -4.30
N GLY A 52 -5.36 -3.05 -3.07
CA GLY A 52 -5.22 -2.16 -1.91
C GLY A 52 -6.44 -1.27 -1.62
N HIS A 53 -7.43 -1.29 -2.51
CA HIS A 53 -8.66 -0.50 -2.37
C HIS A 53 -9.48 -0.90 -1.12
N MET A 54 -9.61 -2.20 -0.86
CA MET A 54 -10.32 -2.69 0.33
C MET A 54 -9.61 -2.28 1.62
N GLU A 55 -8.28 -2.29 1.62
CA GLU A 55 -7.46 -1.85 2.75
C GLU A 55 -7.61 -0.35 2.98
N ALA A 56 -7.72 0.46 1.93
CA ALA A 56 -8.02 1.89 2.06
C ALA A 56 -9.41 2.14 2.64
N VAL A 57 -10.45 1.42 2.15
CA VAL A 57 -11.82 1.52 2.70
C VAL A 57 -11.87 1.14 4.18
N ASN A 58 -11.14 0.10 4.57
CA ASN A 58 -11.03 -0.31 5.97
C ASN A 58 -10.44 0.79 6.87
N LEU A 59 -9.55 1.63 6.34
CA LEU A 59 -8.94 2.74 7.09
C LEU A 59 -9.91 3.91 7.27
N LEU A 60 -10.79 4.16 6.29
CA LEU A 60 -11.88 5.15 6.43
C LEU A 60 -12.83 4.82 7.60
N SER A 61 -12.99 3.52 7.87
CA SER A 61 -13.82 3.01 8.97
C SER A 61 -13.10 2.99 10.34
N SER A 62 -11.82 3.34 10.41
CA SER A 62 -11.06 3.34 11.67
C SER A 62 -11.53 4.44 12.62
N ASN A 63 -11.49 4.22 13.94
CA ASN A 63 -11.78 5.28 14.92
C ASN A 63 -10.63 6.29 15.09
N LYS A 64 -9.45 6.05 14.50
CA LYS A 64 -8.31 6.95 14.60
C LYS A 64 -8.27 7.89 13.40
N TYR A 65 -8.32 9.20 13.66
CA TYR A 65 -8.27 10.23 12.62
C TYR A 65 -7.05 10.10 11.70
N THR A 66 -5.88 9.80 12.27
CA THR A 66 -4.64 9.62 11.50
C THR A 66 -4.65 8.40 10.58
N GLU A 67 -5.55 7.44 10.80
CA GLU A 67 -5.77 6.30 9.90
C GLU A 67 -6.79 6.66 8.81
N LYS A 68 -7.76 7.54 9.09
CA LYS A 68 -8.73 8.05 8.10
C LYS A 68 -8.11 9.02 7.09
N GLN A 69 -7.22 9.90 7.55
CA GLN A 69 -6.59 10.94 6.73
C GLN A 69 -5.40 10.36 5.95
N ILE A 70 -5.69 9.57 4.92
CA ILE A 70 -4.72 9.03 3.95
C ILE A 70 -5.03 9.56 2.56
#